data_AF-A0A1Q8SXW2-F1
#
_entry.id   AF-A0A1Q8SXW2-F1
#
_cell.length_a   1.000
_cell.length_b   1.000
_cell.length_c   1.000
_cell.angle_alpha   90.00
_cell.angle_beta   90.00
_cell.angle_gamma   90.00
#
_symmetry.space_group_name_H-M   'P 1'
#
loop_
_entity.id
_entity.type
_entity.pdbx_description
1 polymer ?
#
loop_
_entity_poly.entity_id
_entity_poly.type
_entity_poly.pdbx_seq_one_letter_code
_entity_poly.pdbx_strand_id
1 'polypeptide(L)'
;SLTFNADGSYSFTPGTDFDSLAAGESRDVTFSYTATDNDGGVSEPKTVTITVTGTNDAPVAVADTQTTGENTALTGQVPAATDVDGTIASYALDTDVGQGNGSLAFNADGSYSFTPGTDFDGLATGESRDVTFSYTATDNDGGISEPKTVTITVTGTNDAPVAVADTGSTGENATLNINAALGVLDNDSDVDGGTLSVSAVNGVTGSVGQAITGTNGGTFTLNADGSYSFNPGTAFDRLAAGQTDTT
;
A
#
# COMPACT_ATOMS: atom_id res chain seq x y z
N SER A 1 4.99 -43.96 -15.75
CA SER A 1 5.36 -45.03 -16.71
C SER A 1 5.91 -46.24 -15.97
N LEU A 2 5.69 -47.44 -16.53
CA LEU A 2 6.23 -48.71 -16.04
C LEU A 2 6.96 -49.40 -17.20
N THR A 3 8.17 -49.87 -16.95
CA THR A 3 8.94 -50.68 -17.89
C THR A 3 9.31 -52.00 -17.22
N PHE A 4 9.08 -53.13 -17.89
CA PHE A 4 9.44 -54.47 -17.43
C PHE A 4 10.30 -55.16 -18.48
N ASN A 5 11.46 -55.67 -18.07
CA ASN A 5 12.46 -56.26 -18.95
C ASN A 5 12.43 -57.79 -18.90
N ALA A 6 12.94 -58.44 -19.96
CA ALA A 6 12.96 -59.90 -20.06
C ALA A 6 13.85 -60.58 -19.01
N ASP A 7 14.81 -59.86 -18.42
CA ASP A 7 15.65 -60.33 -17.31
C ASP A 7 14.96 -60.25 -15.94
N GLY A 8 13.69 -59.81 -15.91
CA GLY A 8 12.88 -59.64 -14.69
C GLY A 8 13.10 -58.31 -13.97
N SER A 9 14.01 -57.45 -14.44
CA SER A 9 14.14 -56.09 -13.91
C SER A 9 12.98 -55.20 -14.36
N TYR A 10 12.62 -54.21 -13.53
CA TYR A 10 11.58 -53.26 -13.86
C TYR A 10 11.87 -51.87 -13.29
N SER A 11 11.30 -50.84 -13.92
CA SER A 11 11.34 -49.46 -13.44
C SER A 11 9.93 -48.87 -13.44
N PHE A 12 9.61 -48.14 -12.38
CA PHE A 12 8.35 -47.41 -12.22
C PHE A 12 8.66 -45.95 -11.94
N THR A 13 8.06 -45.06 -12.73
CA THR A 13 8.14 -43.61 -12.55
C THR A 13 6.72 -43.08 -12.45
N PRO A 14 6.24 -42.67 -11.26
CA PRO A 14 4.84 -42.27 -11.08
C PRO A 14 4.47 -41.01 -11.87
N GLY A 15 5.40 -40.09 -12.13
CA GLY A 15 5.06 -38.80 -12.73
C GLY A 15 4.14 -38.01 -11.79
N THR A 16 3.19 -37.26 -12.36
CA THR A 16 2.19 -36.48 -11.62
C THR A 16 0.85 -37.22 -11.43
N ASP A 17 0.77 -38.49 -11.83
CA ASP A 17 -0.48 -39.26 -11.84
C ASP A 17 -1.04 -39.53 -10.42
N PHE A 18 -0.22 -39.27 -9.39
CA PHE A 18 -0.52 -39.55 -7.98
C PHE A 18 -0.44 -38.30 -7.09
N ASP A 19 -0.22 -37.11 -7.66
CA ASP A 19 -0.11 -35.85 -6.90
C ASP A 19 -1.42 -35.47 -6.20
N SER A 20 -2.54 -36.11 -6.55
CA SER A 20 -3.82 -35.90 -5.85
C SER A 20 -4.03 -36.87 -4.68
N LEU A 21 -3.07 -37.73 -4.34
CA LEU A 21 -3.17 -38.61 -3.18
C LEU A 21 -2.78 -37.82 -1.95
N ALA A 22 -3.73 -37.64 -1.03
CA ALA A 22 -3.46 -36.99 0.24
C ALA A 22 -2.40 -37.73 1.05
N ALA A 23 -1.79 -37.05 2.02
CA ALA A 23 -0.76 -37.62 2.89
C ALA A 23 -1.22 -38.94 3.55
N GLY A 24 -0.52 -40.03 3.23
CA GLY A 24 -0.81 -41.37 3.76
C GLY A 24 -1.91 -42.13 3.01
N GLU A 25 -2.65 -41.51 2.09
CA GLU A 25 -3.49 -42.22 1.13
C GLU A 25 -2.62 -43.11 0.25
N SER A 26 -3.08 -44.31 -0.11
CA SER A 26 -2.30 -45.21 -0.95
C SER A 26 -3.11 -45.78 -2.11
N ARG A 27 -2.44 -45.96 -3.25
CA ARG A 27 -3.00 -46.59 -4.44
C ARG A 27 -2.03 -47.65 -4.97
N ASP A 28 -2.57 -48.82 -5.24
CA ASP A 28 -1.80 -49.91 -5.82
C ASP A 28 -1.77 -49.83 -7.36
N VAL A 29 -0.58 -50.02 -7.92
CA VAL A 29 -0.34 -50.27 -9.34
C VAL A 29 0.08 -51.72 -9.47
N THR A 30 -0.62 -52.49 -10.31
CA THR A 30 -0.35 -53.92 -10.48
C THR A 30 -0.08 -54.29 -11.92
N PHE A 31 0.79 -55.29 -12.11
CA PHE A 31 0.98 -55.95 -13.40
C PHE A 31 1.29 -57.44 -13.20
N SER A 32 0.93 -58.27 -14.16
CA SER A 32 1.18 -59.72 -14.12
C SER A 32 2.33 -60.14 -15.02
N TYR A 33 3.08 -61.16 -14.61
CA TYR A 33 4.14 -61.77 -15.41
C TYR A 33 4.05 -63.31 -15.37
N THR A 34 4.65 -63.96 -16.37
CA THR A 34 4.91 -65.40 -16.42
C THR A 34 6.40 -65.61 -16.70
N ALA A 35 7.00 -66.68 -16.17
CA ALA A 35 8.37 -67.05 -16.46
C ALA A 35 8.42 -68.24 -17.42
N THR A 36 9.45 -68.32 -18.27
CA THR A 36 9.68 -69.45 -19.18
C THR A 36 11.07 -70.04 -18.91
N ASP A 37 11.18 -71.37 -18.92
CA ASP A 37 12.47 -72.07 -18.81
C ASP A 37 13.13 -72.32 -20.18
N ASN A 38 14.31 -72.94 -20.19
CA ASN A 38 15.05 -73.27 -21.42
C ASN A 38 14.40 -74.39 -22.24
N ASP A 39 13.42 -75.10 -21.69
CA ASP A 39 12.75 -76.24 -22.31
C ASP A 39 11.31 -75.88 -22.78
N GLY A 40 10.90 -74.62 -22.61
CA GLY A 40 9.64 -74.06 -23.08
C GLY A 40 8.46 -74.15 -22.10
N GLY A 41 8.69 -74.59 -20.86
CA GLY A 41 7.68 -74.57 -19.80
C GLY A 41 7.35 -73.14 -19.37
N VAL A 42 6.07 -72.81 -19.20
CA VAL A 42 5.60 -71.48 -18.77
C VAL A 42 4.95 -71.57 -17.39
N SER A 43 5.29 -70.67 -16.47
CA SER A 43 4.68 -70.62 -15.14
C SER A 43 3.24 -70.11 -15.19
N GLU A 44 2.47 -70.40 -14.14
CA GLU A 44 1.23 -69.65 -13.88
C GLU A 44 1.52 -68.14 -13.72
N PRO A 45 0.59 -67.25 -14.12
CA PRO A 45 0.75 -65.81 -13.92
C PRO A 45 0.94 -65.46 -12.45
N LYS A 46 1.88 -64.55 -12.17
CA LYS A 46 2.10 -63.93 -10.85
C LYS A 46 1.97 -62.43 -10.97
N THR A 47 1.48 -61.79 -9.91
CA THR A 47 1.26 -60.34 -9.87
C THR A 47 2.37 -59.66 -9.09
N VAL A 48 2.88 -58.57 -9.64
CA VAL A 48 3.66 -57.57 -8.92
C VAL A 48 2.70 -56.45 -8.52
N THR A 49 2.72 -56.08 -7.24
CA THR A 49 1.97 -54.94 -6.70
C THR A 49 2.96 -53.88 -6.23
N ILE A 50 2.77 -52.65 -6.70
CA ILE A 50 3.50 -51.46 -6.28
C ILE A 50 2.50 -50.57 -5.56
N THR A 51 2.68 -50.39 -4.25
CA THR A 51 1.87 -49.44 -3.47
C THR A 51 2.51 -48.07 -3.54
N VAL A 52 1.79 -47.09 -4.07
CA VAL A 52 2.17 -45.67 -4.05
C VAL A 52 1.44 -45.02 -2.88
N THR A 53 2.17 -44.40 -1.96
CA THR A 53 1.61 -43.65 -0.84
C THR A 53 1.81 -42.16 -1.09
N GLY A 54 0.73 -41.39 -1.00
CA GLY A 54 0.71 -39.94 -1.14
C GLY A 54 1.51 -39.25 -0.04
N THR A 55 2.08 -38.11 -0.40
CA THR A 55 2.75 -37.17 0.50
C THR A 55 2.07 -35.83 0.34
N ASN A 56 1.99 -35.04 1.41
CA ASN A 56 1.39 -33.72 1.32
C ASN A 56 2.11 -32.84 0.30
N ASP A 57 1.37 -32.32 -0.68
CA ASP A 57 1.85 -31.28 -1.59
C ASP A 57 1.56 -29.90 -0.99
N ALA A 58 2.51 -28.97 -1.09
CA ALA A 58 2.30 -27.63 -0.54
C ALA A 58 1.30 -26.84 -1.38
N PRO A 59 0.49 -25.96 -0.77
CA PRO A 59 -0.47 -25.15 -1.51
C PRO A 59 0.24 -24.13 -2.40
N VAL A 60 -0.51 -23.59 -3.36
CA VAL A 60 -0.05 -22.57 -4.31
C VAL A 60 -0.86 -21.29 -4.10
N ALA A 61 -0.23 -20.28 -3.51
CA ALA A 61 -0.75 -18.92 -3.42
C ALA A 61 -0.58 -18.15 -4.74
N VAL A 62 -1.26 -17.00 -4.89
CA VAL A 62 -1.28 -16.20 -6.13
C VAL A 62 -0.97 -14.72 -5.83
N ALA A 63 -0.20 -14.06 -6.69
CA ALA A 63 0.07 -12.62 -6.52
C ALA A 63 -1.16 -11.77 -6.86
N ASP A 64 -1.22 -10.55 -6.34
CA ASP A 64 -2.33 -9.61 -6.60
C ASP A 64 -1.84 -8.16 -6.76
N THR A 65 -2.68 -7.34 -7.39
CA THR A 65 -2.42 -5.90 -7.58
C THR A 65 -3.69 -5.10 -7.31
N GLN A 66 -3.58 -4.06 -6.50
CA GLN A 66 -4.70 -3.23 -6.06
C GLN A 66 -4.34 -1.75 -6.14
N THR A 67 -5.35 -0.88 -6.05
CA THR A 67 -5.16 0.58 -6.07
C THR A 67 -5.99 1.25 -4.98
N THR A 68 -5.51 2.37 -4.46
CA THR A 68 -6.28 3.24 -3.55
C THR A 68 -5.79 4.70 -3.66
N GLY A 69 -6.55 5.64 -3.10
CA GLY A 69 -6.09 7.01 -2.90
C GLY A 69 -5.32 7.15 -1.58
N GLU A 70 -4.41 8.13 -1.49
CA GLU A 70 -3.60 8.38 -0.28
C GLU A 70 -4.46 8.61 0.98
N ASN A 71 -5.62 9.25 0.83
CA ASN A 71 -6.53 9.53 1.94
C ASN A 71 -7.65 8.48 2.08
N THR A 72 -7.48 7.29 1.48
CA THR A 72 -8.51 6.24 1.43
C THR A 72 -7.96 4.90 1.91
N ALA A 73 -8.56 4.37 2.98
CA ALA A 73 -8.29 3.02 3.42
C ALA A 73 -8.83 1.99 2.41
N LEU A 74 -8.02 0.98 2.11
CA LEU A 74 -8.36 -0.14 1.26
C LEU A 74 -8.69 -1.36 2.14
N THR A 75 -9.78 -2.06 1.82
CA THR A 75 -10.06 -3.39 2.38
C THR A 75 -10.13 -4.40 1.26
N GLY A 76 -9.62 -5.60 1.49
CA GLY A 76 -9.49 -6.62 0.46
C GLY A 76 -9.37 -8.04 1.00
N GLN A 77 -9.23 -8.97 0.06
CA GLN A 77 -8.92 -10.37 0.29
C GLN A 77 -7.78 -10.74 -0.64
N VAL A 78 -6.84 -11.54 -0.17
CA VAL A 78 -5.87 -12.16 -1.10
C VAL A 78 -6.59 -13.14 -2.02
N PRO A 79 -6.08 -13.39 -3.24
CA PRO A 79 -6.64 -14.40 -4.11
C PRO A 79 -6.63 -15.78 -3.46
N ALA A 80 -7.67 -16.58 -3.74
CA ALA A 80 -7.77 -17.93 -3.24
C ALA A 80 -6.59 -18.79 -3.72
N ALA A 81 -5.86 -19.38 -2.77
CA ALA A 81 -4.84 -20.37 -3.06
C ALA A 81 -5.47 -21.71 -3.49
N THR A 82 -4.67 -22.55 -4.13
CA THR A 82 -5.08 -23.90 -4.56
C THR A 82 -4.19 -24.96 -3.95
N ASP A 83 -4.72 -26.15 -3.77
CA ASP A 83 -4.00 -27.31 -3.28
C ASP A 83 -4.44 -28.54 -4.10
N VAL A 84 -3.52 -29.43 -4.44
CA VAL A 84 -3.76 -30.54 -5.38
C VAL A 84 -4.28 -31.79 -4.67
N ASP A 85 -3.90 -31.99 -3.41
CA ASP A 85 -4.26 -33.14 -2.58
C ASP A 85 -5.01 -32.75 -1.29
N GLY A 86 -5.15 -31.45 -1.03
CA GLY A 86 -5.83 -30.92 0.16
C GLY A 86 -6.75 -29.72 -0.09
N THR A 87 -6.94 -28.96 0.98
CA THR A 87 -7.75 -27.73 1.06
C THR A 87 -6.98 -26.67 1.84
N ILE A 88 -7.23 -25.40 1.54
CA ILE A 88 -6.58 -24.28 2.24
C ILE A 88 -7.21 -24.10 3.62
N ALA A 89 -6.38 -24.15 4.66
CA ALA A 89 -6.80 -23.97 6.05
C ALA A 89 -6.69 -22.51 6.52
N SER A 90 -5.63 -21.79 6.11
CA SER A 90 -5.42 -20.40 6.50
C SER A 90 -4.42 -19.67 5.60
N TYR A 91 -4.31 -18.36 5.82
CA TYR A 91 -3.27 -17.50 5.27
C TYR A 91 -2.45 -16.88 6.40
N ALA A 92 -1.21 -16.49 6.11
CA ALA A 92 -0.37 -15.77 7.04
C ALA A 92 0.39 -14.65 6.33
N LEU A 93 0.56 -13.52 7.04
CA LEU A 93 1.45 -12.46 6.60
C LEU A 93 2.89 -12.95 6.69
N ASP A 94 3.62 -12.81 5.60
CA ASP A 94 5.04 -13.18 5.51
C ASP A 94 5.93 -11.93 5.71
N THR A 95 5.69 -10.88 4.92
CA THR A 95 6.37 -9.58 5.05
C THR A 95 5.34 -8.44 5.03
N ASP A 96 5.43 -7.55 6.01
CA ASP A 96 4.59 -6.35 6.11
C ASP A 96 5.06 -5.22 5.16
N VAL A 97 4.25 -4.19 4.99
CA VAL A 97 4.52 -3.02 4.13
C VAL A 97 5.75 -2.20 4.55
N GLY A 98 6.20 -2.36 5.80
CA GLY A 98 7.36 -1.67 6.36
C GLY A 98 7.06 -0.24 6.84
N GLN A 99 8.06 0.41 7.43
CA GLN A 99 7.92 1.76 7.99
C GLN A 99 7.84 2.82 6.88
N GLY A 100 6.96 3.82 7.04
CA GLY A 100 6.79 4.92 6.09
C GLY A 100 5.98 4.55 4.84
N ASN A 101 5.26 3.43 4.89
CA ASN A 101 4.50 2.87 3.77
C ASN A 101 3.03 2.61 4.15
N GLY A 102 2.51 3.34 5.13
CA GLY A 102 1.19 3.11 5.71
C GLY A 102 1.18 1.97 6.71
N SER A 103 -0.02 1.45 7.00
CA SER A 103 -0.23 0.35 7.94
C SER A 103 -1.13 -0.73 7.36
N LEU A 104 -0.79 -1.99 7.64
CA LEU A 104 -1.53 -3.17 7.20
C LEU A 104 -2.03 -3.96 8.42
N ALA A 105 -3.31 -4.36 8.38
CA ALA A 105 -3.82 -5.43 9.22
C ALA A 105 -4.17 -6.61 8.30
N PHE A 106 -3.67 -7.81 8.63
CA PHE A 106 -3.87 -9.03 7.86
C PHE A 106 -4.42 -10.13 8.77
N ASN A 107 -5.44 -10.85 8.31
CA ASN A 107 -6.11 -11.90 9.08
C ASN A 107 -5.89 -13.28 8.47
N ALA A 108 -6.09 -14.32 9.29
CA ALA A 108 -5.85 -15.70 8.90
C ALA A 108 -6.80 -16.25 7.82
N ASP A 109 -7.91 -15.55 7.54
CA ASP A 109 -8.81 -15.88 6.44
C ASP A 109 -8.39 -15.25 5.09
N GLY A 110 -7.27 -14.51 5.07
CA GLY A 110 -6.77 -13.82 3.89
C GLY A 110 -7.32 -12.41 3.72
N SER A 111 -8.20 -11.97 4.63
CA SER A 111 -8.70 -10.60 4.65
C SER A 111 -7.63 -9.62 5.12
N TYR A 112 -7.62 -8.43 4.53
CA TYR A 112 -6.71 -7.37 4.96
C TYR A 112 -7.32 -5.98 4.87
N SER A 113 -6.77 -5.05 5.64
CA SER A 113 -7.01 -3.62 5.53
C SER A 113 -5.69 -2.86 5.46
N PHE A 114 -5.55 -2.01 4.45
CA PHE A 114 -4.41 -1.12 4.26
C PHE A 114 -4.85 0.33 4.47
N THR A 115 -4.17 1.06 5.36
CA THR A 115 -4.41 2.48 5.61
C THR A 115 -3.14 3.26 5.28
N PRO A 116 -3.15 4.13 4.24
CA PRO A 116 -1.95 4.88 3.87
C PRO A 116 -1.48 5.84 4.99
N GLY A 117 -2.41 6.45 5.74
CA GLY A 117 -2.07 7.42 6.78
C GLY A 117 -1.40 8.65 6.18
N THR A 118 -0.51 9.30 6.94
CA THR A 118 0.21 10.51 6.48
C THR A 118 1.46 10.20 5.65
N ASP A 119 1.76 8.93 5.41
CA ASP A 119 3.00 8.50 4.73
C ASP A 119 3.01 8.81 3.24
N PHE A 120 1.85 9.22 2.70
CA PHE A 120 1.62 9.48 1.28
C PHE A 120 1.19 10.91 0.98
N ASP A 121 0.89 11.75 1.99
CA ASP A 121 0.45 13.16 1.84
C ASP A 121 1.40 14.02 0.98
N GLY A 122 2.64 13.58 0.77
CA GLY A 122 3.57 14.29 -0.13
C GLY A 122 3.37 13.98 -1.62
N LEU A 123 2.41 13.13 -2.00
CA LEU A 123 2.14 12.80 -3.39
C LEU A 123 1.25 13.85 -4.01
N ALA A 124 1.76 14.56 -5.02
CA ALA A 124 0.94 15.50 -5.76
C ALA A 124 -0.22 14.79 -6.47
N THR A 125 -1.26 15.56 -6.84
CA THR A 125 -2.42 15.01 -7.55
C THR A 125 -2.04 14.20 -8.78
N GLY A 126 -2.42 12.92 -8.78
CA GLY A 126 -2.16 11.98 -9.87
C GLY A 126 -0.75 11.37 -9.87
N GLU A 127 0.14 11.77 -8.96
CA GLU A 127 1.35 11.03 -8.66
C GLU A 127 0.98 9.69 -7.99
N SER A 128 1.83 8.66 -8.13
CA SER A 128 1.56 7.37 -7.51
C SER A 128 2.82 6.68 -7.02
N ARG A 129 2.68 5.95 -5.91
CA ARG A 129 3.73 5.14 -5.30
C ARG A 129 3.19 3.75 -4.96
N ASP A 130 3.96 2.73 -5.32
CA ASP A 130 3.65 1.35 -4.98
C ASP A 130 4.17 0.98 -3.59
N VAL A 131 3.38 0.18 -2.87
CA VAL A 131 3.76 -0.49 -1.63
C VAL A 131 3.38 -1.96 -1.74
N THR A 132 4.16 -2.84 -1.09
CA THR A 132 3.98 -4.29 -1.20
C THR A 132 3.97 -4.96 0.16
N PHE A 133 3.16 -6.00 0.31
CA PHE A 133 3.29 -6.99 1.37
C PHE A 133 3.31 -8.40 0.76
N SER A 134 3.85 -9.39 1.48
CA SER A 134 3.81 -10.80 1.05
C SER A 134 3.03 -11.66 2.04
N TYR A 135 2.48 -12.75 1.52
CA TYR A 135 1.69 -13.70 2.29
C TYR A 135 1.94 -15.14 1.84
N THR A 136 1.64 -16.09 2.72
CA THR A 136 1.63 -17.54 2.44
C THR A 136 0.24 -18.12 2.68
N ALA A 137 -0.05 -19.27 2.08
CA ALA A 137 -1.19 -20.11 2.38
C ALA A 137 -0.73 -21.38 3.09
N THR A 138 -1.55 -21.89 4.01
CA THR A 138 -1.33 -23.16 4.71
C THR A 138 -2.49 -24.09 4.43
N ASP A 139 -2.20 -25.34 4.07
CA ASP A 139 -3.21 -26.38 3.82
C ASP A 139 -3.70 -27.06 5.12
N ASN A 140 -4.64 -28.00 4.99
CA ASN A 140 -5.20 -28.74 6.12
C ASN A 140 -4.26 -29.80 6.75
N ASP A 141 -3.12 -30.07 6.13
CA ASP A 141 -2.13 -31.07 6.55
C ASP A 141 -0.79 -30.41 6.98
N GLY A 142 -0.73 -29.07 6.96
CA GLY A 142 0.35 -28.23 7.47
C GLY A 142 1.40 -27.83 6.43
N GLY A 143 1.21 -28.12 5.15
CA GLY A 143 2.06 -27.60 4.08
C GLY A 143 1.86 -26.09 3.91
N ILE A 144 2.94 -25.40 3.56
CA ILE A 144 2.98 -23.93 3.44
C ILE A 144 3.45 -23.57 2.04
N SER A 145 2.72 -22.69 1.37
CA SER A 145 3.09 -22.21 0.04
C SER A 145 4.37 -21.39 0.04
N GLU A 146 5.02 -21.29 -1.11
CA GLU A 146 5.94 -20.18 -1.37
C GLU A 146 5.21 -18.83 -1.18
N PRO A 147 5.88 -17.78 -0.67
CA PRO A 147 5.24 -16.49 -0.46
C PRO A 147 4.87 -15.82 -1.79
N LYS A 148 3.77 -15.08 -1.79
CA LYS A 148 3.31 -14.25 -2.91
C LYS A 148 3.07 -12.82 -2.48
N THR A 149 3.26 -11.91 -3.42
CA THR A 149 3.21 -10.47 -3.18
C THR A 149 1.86 -9.90 -3.61
N VAL A 150 1.33 -9.01 -2.77
CA VAL A 150 0.29 -8.07 -3.15
C VAL A 150 0.94 -6.70 -3.31
N THR A 151 0.74 -6.07 -4.47
CA THR A 151 1.18 -4.69 -4.74
C THR A 151 -0.01 -3.76 -4.67
N ILE A 152 0.10 -2.69 -3.88
CA ILE A 152 -0.90 -1.62 -3.77
C ILE A 152 -0.30 -0.34 -4.34
N THR A 153 -0.90 0.17 -5.42
CA THR A 153 -0.57 1.50 -5.96
C THR A 153 -1.42 2.55 -5.25
N VAL A 154 -0.77 3.48 -4.55
CA VAL A 154 -1.42 4.62 -3.89
C VAL A 154 -1.28 5.85 -4.76
N THR A 155 -2.40 6.50 -5.08
CA THR A 155 -2.44 7.72 -5.90
C THR A 155 -2.70 8.95 -5.03
N GLY A 156 -1.88 9.99 -5.25
CA GLY A 156 -1.99 11.27 -4.56
C GLY A 156 -3.21 12.07 -4.99
N THR A 157 -3.76 12.81 -4.04
CA THR A 157 -4.85 13.77 -4.19
C THR A 157 -4.32 15.19 -4.01
N ASN A 158 -5.17 16.17 -3.71
CA ASN A 158 -4.70 17.52 -3.42
C ASN A 158 -5.07 17.82 -1.97
N ASP A 159 -4.07 18.09 -1.15
CA ASP A 159 -4.20 18.60 0.19
C ASP A 159 -4.26 20.12 0.20
N ALA A 160 -4.92 20.68 1.22
CA ALA A 160 -5.05 22.12 1.35
C ALA A 160 -3.79 22.70 2.02
N PRO A 161 -3.33 23.89 1.62
CA PRO A 161 -2.24 24.55 2.32
C PRO A 161 -2.64 24.89 3.75
N VAL A 162 -1.66 24.84 4.65
CA VAL A 162 -1.76 25.20 6.06
C VAL A 162 -1.17 26.59 6.24
N ALA A 163 -2.04 27.55 6.60
CA ALA A 163 -1.63 28.92 6.88
C ALA A 163 -1.21 29.12 8.35
N VAL A 164 -0.23 29.98 8.60
CA VAL A 164 0.27 30.36 9.93
C VAL A 164 0.08 31.86 10.15
N ALA A 165 -0.30 32.24 11.38
CA ALA A 165 -0.60 33.64 11.68
C ALA A 165 0.66 34.51 11.75
N ASP A 166 0.60 35.67 11.11
CA ASP A 166 1.65 36.68 11.14
C ASP A 166 1.39 37.79 12.15
N THR A 167 2.49 38.45 12.55
CA THR A 167 2.42 39.71 13.31
C THR A 167 3.40 40.73 12.72
N GLY A 168 3.04 42.00 12.79
CA GLY A 168 3.87 43.11 12.34
C GLY A 168 3.75 44.29 13.29
N SER A 169 4.74 45.20 13.26
CA SER A 169 4.70 46.44 14.04
C SER A 169 5.31 47.60 13.27
N THR A 170 4.81 48.81 13.51
CA THR A 170 5.31 50.06 12.94
C THR A 170 4.99 51.22 13.89
N GLY A 171 5.58 52.39 13.64
CA GLY A 171 5.24 53.62 14.37
C GLY A 171 3.93 54.24 13.88
N GLU A 172 3.29 55.05 14.72
CA GLU A 172 2.21 55.93 14.27
C GLU A 172 2.74 56.82 13.13
N ASN A 173 1.98 56.95 12.04
CA ASN A 173 2.38 57.66 10.81
C ASN A 173 3.50 57.01 9.97
N ALA A 174 3.99 55.81 10.32
CA ALA A 174 4.97 55.08 9.52
C ALA A 174 4.32 53.90 8.80
N THR A 175 4.37 53.90 7.47
CA THR A 175 3.89 52.76 6.67
C THR A 175 4.82 51.56 6.86
N LEU A 176 4.24 50.43 7.24
CA LEU A 176 4.90 49.13 7.20
C LEU A 176 4.83 48.57 5.78
N ASN A 177 5.95 48.14 5.23
CA ASN A 177 6.01 47.46 3.94
C ASN A 177 6.81 46.18 4.09
N ILE A 178 6.17 45.05 3.82
CA ILE A 178 6.77 43.72 3.88
C ILE A 178 6.74 43.13 2.47
N ASN A 179 7.90 42.75 1.96
CA ASN A 179 8.01 42.10 0.66
C ASN A 179 7.56 40.64 0.72
N ALA A 180 7.35 40.01 -0.43
CA ALA A 180 6.84 38.65 -0.53
C ALA A 180 7.69 37.61 0.21
N ALA A 181 9.02 37.79 0.23
CA ALA A 181 9.95 36.85 0.86
C ALA A 181 9.91 36.86 2.40
N LEU A 182 9.20 37.81 3.01
CA LEU A 182 8.92 37.86 4.44
C LEU A 182 7.42 38.08 4.70
N GLY A 183 6.60 37.87 3.66
CA GLY A 183 5.17 38.15 3.66
C GLY A 183 4.38 37.05 4.35
N VAL A 184 3.05 37.11 4.23
CA VAL A 184 2.15 36.19 4.95
C VAL A 184 2.24 34.73 4.50
N LEU A 185 2.94 34.46 3.39
CA LEU A 185 3.12 33.10 2.87
C LEU A 185 4.48 32.49 3.27
N ASP A 186 5.35 33.26 3.93
CA ASP A 186 6.72 32.80 4.26
C ASP A 186 6.76 31.67 5.30
N ASN A 187 5.75 31.62 6.17
CA ASN A 187 5.56 30.60 7.21
C ASN A 187 4.43 29.61 6.90
N ASP A 188 3.78 29.74 5.74
CA ASP A 188 2.74 28.82 5.27
C ASP A 188 3.37 27.61 4.59
N SER A 189 2.67 26.48 4.61
CA SER A 189 3.16 25.24 4.00
C SER A 189 2.06 24.47 3.29
N ASP A 190 2.44 23.70 2.28
CA ASP A 190 1.58 22.71 1.63
C ASP A 190 2.37 21.41 1.51
N VAL A 191 1.72 20.31 1.84
CA VAL A 191 2.35 18.98 1.89
C VAL A 191 2.56 18.41 0.48
N ASP A 192 1.71 18.78 -0.48
CA ASP A 192 1.87 18.49 -1.91
C ASP A 192 2.97 19.35 -2.55
N GLY A 193 3.36 20.43 -1.86
CA GLY A 193 4.23 21.47 -2.37
C GLY A 193 3.51 22.45 -3.29
N GLY A 194 4.15 22.84 -4.39
CA GLY A 194 3.63 23.88 -5.29
C GLY A 194 3.86 25.30 -4.79
N THR A 195 3.30 26.27 -5.51
CA THR A 195 3.44 27.71 -5.19
C THR A 195 2.19 28.21 -4.49
N LEU A 196 2.35 28.75 -3.29
CA LEU A 196 1.26 29.37 -2.54
C LEU A 196 0.93 30.76 -3.08
N SER A 197 -0.35 31.15 -2.96
CA SER A 197 -0.81 32.49 -3.28
C SER A 197 -1.99 32.90 -2.40
N VAL A 198 -2.09 34.20 -2.11
CA VAL A 198 -3.26 34.74 -1.40
C VAL A 198 -4.45 34.76 -2.35
N SER A 199 -5.48 33.97 -2.04
CA SER A 199 -6.66 33.80 -2.89
C SER A 199 -7.81 34.75 -2.54
N ALA A 200 -7.89 35.23 -1.30
CA ALA A 200 -8.92 36.15 -0.84
C ALA A 200 -8.46 36.93 0.39
N VAL A 201 -9.05 38.10 0.61
CA VAL A 201 -8.93 38.85 1.86
C VAL A 201 -10.33 39.07 2.44
N ASN A 202 -10.52 38.76 3.72
CA ASN A 202 -11.85 38.75 4.36
C ASN A 202 -12.89 37.91 3.60
N GLY A 203 -12.46 36.80 2.97
CA GLY A 203 -13.32 35.92 2.17
C GLY A 203 -13.71 36.48 0.81
N VAL A 204 -13.17 37.63 0.38
CA VAL A 204 -13.46 38.26 -0.90
C VAL A 204 -12.23 38.19 -1.82
N THR A 205 -12.35 37.48 -2.93
CA THR A 205 -11.26 37.30 -3.91
C THR A 205 -10.84 38.63 -4.55
N GLY A 206 -11.81 39.49 -4.87
CA GLY A 206 -11.56 40.81 -5.46
C GLY A 206 -10.90 41.84 -4.51
N SER A 207 -10.68 41.48 -3.24
CA SER A 207 -10.00 42.34 -2.27
C SER A 207 -8.49 42.13 -2.23
N VAL A 208 -7.96 41.10 -2.89
CA VAL A 208 -6.51 40.89 -3.02
C VAL A 208 -5.89 42.06 -3.81
N GLY A 209 -4.81 42.65 -3.27
CA GLY A 209 -4.12 43.81 -3.82
C GLY A 209 -4.86 45.14 -3.60
N GLN A 210 -6.02 45.14 -2.95
CA GLN A 210 -6.81 46.33 -2.70
C GLN A 210 -6.59 46.84 -1.27
N ALA A 211 -6.75 48.15 -1.08
CA ALA A 211 -6.72 48.75 0.25
C ALA A 211 -7.99 48.38 1.04
N ILE A 212 -7.80 47.85 2.25
CA ILE A 212 -8.85 47.40 3.17
C ILE A 212 -8.62 48.06 4.51
N THR A 213 -9.68 48.61 5.12
CA THR A 213 -9.59 49.26 6.43
C THR A 213 -9.31 48.25 7.53
N GLY A 214 -8.30 48.52 8.37
CA GLY A 214 -8.01 47.73 9.57
C GLY A 214 -9.10 47.90 10.63
N THR A 215 -9.23 46.92 11.53
CA THR A 215 -10.36 46.88 12.48
C THR A 215 -10.39 48.08 13.43
N ASN A 216 -9.22 48.64 13.76
CA ASN A 216 -9.03 49.84 14.58
C ASN A 216 -8.47 51.03 13.78
N GLY A 217 -8.63 51.00 12.44
CA GLY A 217 -8.18 52.05 11.53
C GLY A 217 -6.89 51.73 10.80
N GLY A 218 -6.44 52.68 9.99
CA GLY A 218 -5.41 52.46 8.96
C GLY A 218 -5.94 51.62 7.79
N THR A 219 -5.07 51.35 6.83
CA THR A 219 -5.39 50.51 5.65
C THR A 219 -4.32 49.46 5.40
N PHE A 220 -4.73 48.21 5.25
CA PHE A 220 -3.91 47.11 4.74
C PHE A 220 -4.05 46.99 3.24
N THR A 221 -2.98 46.58 2.58
CA THR A 221 -3.02 46.03 1.22
C THR A 221 -2.25 44.72 1.24
N LEU A 222 -2.89 43.60 0.92
CA LEU A 222 -2.28 42.26 0.86
C LEU A 222 -2.35 41.75 -0.58
N ASN A 223 -1.19 41.51 -1.19
CA ASN A 223 -1.05 41.09 -2.57
C ASN A 223 -1.08 39.55 -2.72
N ALA A 224 -1.30 39.07 -3.94
CA ALA A 224 -1.38 37.64 -4.24
C ALA A 224 -0.08 36.88 -3.95
N ASP A 225 1.08 37.55 -4.04
CA ASP A 225 2.40 36.99 -3.75
C ASP A 225 2.74 36.95 -2.25
N GLY A 226 1.79 37.31 -1.38
CA GLY A 226 1.97 37.34 0.06
C GLY A 226 2.62 38.62 0.60
N SER A 227 3.12 39.51 -0.27
CA SER A 227 3.60 40.82 0.17
C SER A 227 2.45 41.67 0.70
N TYR A 228 2.71 42.47 1.74
CA TYR A 228 1.69 43.34 2.30
C TYR A 228 2.23 44.68 2.77
N SER A 229 1.34 45.66 2.86
CA SER A 229 1.62 46.95 3.48
C SER A 229 0.52 47.31 4.47
N PHE A 230 0.90 48.04 5.51
CA PHE A 230 -0.03 48.68 6.43
C PHE A 230 0.30 50.16 6.53
N ASN A 231 -0.65 51.01 6.15
CA ASN A 231 -0.56 52.45 6.32
C ASN A 231 -1.45 52.89 7.49
N PRO A 232 -0.87 53.29 8.64
CA PRO A 232 -1.66 53.77 9.76
C PRO A 232 -2.40 55.09 9.46
N GLY A 233 -1.90 55.89 8.51
CA GLY A 233 -2.33 57.27 8.33
C GLY A 233 -2.32 58.00 9.67
N THR A 234 -3.37 58.77 9.94
CA THR A 234 -3.57 59.49 11.22
C THR A 234 -4.42 58.70 12.22
N ALA A 235 -4.75 57.43 11.96
CA ALA A 235 -5.68 56.67 12.80
C ALA A 235 -5.12 56.39 14.22
N PHE A 236 -3.80 56.49 14.37
CA PHE A 236 -3.09 56.16 15.60
C PHE A 236 -2.45 57.37 16.29
N ASP A 237 -2.62 58.61 15.80
CA ASP A 237 -2.03 59.85 16.36
C ASP A 237 -2.44 60.17 17.82
N ARG A 238 -3.39 59.40 18.36
CA ARG A 238 -3.81 59.49 19.74
C ARG A 238 -2.84 58.81 20.72
N LEU A 239 -1.90 58.02 20.23
CA LEU A 239 -0.99 57.25 21.07
C LEU A 239 0.02 58.19 21.73
N ALA A 240 0.18 58.07 23.04
CA ALA A 240 1.28 58.72 23.74
C ALA A 240 2.58 57.91 23.59
N ALA A 241 3.73 58.54 23.83
CA ALA A 241 5.02 57.87 23.78
C ALA A 241 5.05 56.59 24.65
N GLY A 242 5.37 55.45 24.02
CA GLY A 242 5.42 54.13 24.66
C GLY A 242 4.08 53.39 24.76
N GLN A 243 2.98 53.97 24.27
CA GLN A 243 1.71 53.25 24.12
C GLN A 243 1.69 52.46 22.82
N THR A 244 0.92 51.36 22.81
CA THR A 244 0.68 50.52 21.64
C THR A 244 -0.81 50.29 21.46
N ASP A 245 -1.22 50.03 20.23
CA ASP A 245 -2.56 49.58 19.84
C ASP A 245 -2.44 48.63 18.63
N THR A 246 -3.45 47.80 18.39
CA THR A 246 -3.46 46.78 17.33
C THR A 246 -4.66 46.97 16.40
N THR A 247 -4.61 46.50 15.15
CA THR A 247 -5.69 46.66 14.15
C THR A 247 -5.78 45.46 13.23
#